data_AF-A0A8U0IMC3-F1
#
_entry.id   AF-A0A8U0IMC3-F1
#
_cell.length_a   1.000
_cell.length_b   1.000
_cell.length_c   1.000
_cell.angle_alpha   90.00
_cell.angle_beta   90.00
_cell.angle_gamma   90.00
#
_symmetry.space_group_name_H-M   'P 1'
#
loop_
_entity.id
_entity.type
_entity.pdbx_description
1 polymer ?
#
loop_
_entity_poly.entity_id
_entity_poly.type
_entity_poly.pdbx_seq_one_letter_code
_entity_poly.pdbx_strand_id
1 'polypeptide(L)'
;MSEQVQQESVGVATGETLVEVNGLKTYYDDGGIVDSNPVKAVDGVDFEIKRGETLGLVGESGCGKTTLGRTLIQLEKSTAGEVLFDGTDVTELSGKELKDWRRNSQMVFQDPESSLNDRMTVGEIVREPLDVHDWNTPEERRERVRELLDVVGLQPQHYYRYPHQFSGGQRQRIGIARALALEPEFVVLDEPVSALDVSVQAQILNLLEDLQDEFGLTYLFIAHDLSVVRHICDRVAVMYLGNVMELGDAEELFENPKNPYTHSLLSAIPEPDPTANKDRITLRGTPPSPRDPPKGCPFTTRCPMKIRPEKYQDMDSDTWVAIEVFREVLRERSRAEKSLTEQAKELLGMETRFSDIGEIKQELFGDIDLSSEVERHIDEAADRVEENNEEEARRVLREEFGSVCDFEKPDDHVVSDTGRVSHCHRHKSEYTEPDEFVPYTER
;
A
#
# COMPACT_ATOMS: atom_id res chain seq x y z
N MET A 1 -37.62 37.61 -4.56
CA MET A 1 -37.94 37.60 -3.12
C MET A 1 -36.66 37.19 -2.45
N SER A 2 -35.92 38.20 -2.06
CA SER A 2 -34.53 38.15 -1.65
C SER A 2 -34.56 38.38 -0.15
N GLU A 3 -34.15 37.39 0.63
CA GLU A 3 -33.61 37.47 1.99
C GLU A 3 -33.74 36.11 2.70
N GLN A 4 -32.67 35.74 3.40
CA GLN A 4 -32.56 34.68 4.42
C GLN A 4 -32.33 33.24 3.95
N VAL A 5 -31.09 32.95 3.57
CA VAL A 5 -30.36 31.79 4.11
C VAL A 5 -28.93 32.27 4.43
N GLN A 6 -28.74 32.82 5.63
CA GLN A 6 -27.41 32.83 6.26
C GLN A 6 -27.30 31.47 6.94
N GLN A 7 -26.65 30.51 6.27
CA GLN A 7 -26.13 29.33 6.93
C GLN A 7 -24.92 29.78 7.76
N GLU A 8 -24.99 29.55 9.06
CA GLU A 8 -23.86 29.61 9.97
C GLU A 8 -22.81 28.61 9.47
N SER A 9 -21.74 29.09 8.84
CA SER A 9 -20.54 28.29 8.64
C SER A 9 -19.90 28.08 10.01
N VAL A 10 -20.18 26.92 10.62
CA VAL A 10 -19.35 26.39 11.70
C VAL A 10 -17.94 26.33 11.13
N GLY A 11 -17.05 27.18 11.64
CA GLY A 11 -15.66 27.19 11.19
C GLY A 11 -15.07 25.82 11.46
N VAL A 12 -14.89 25.03 10.41
CA VAL A 12 -14.17 23.76 10.47
C VAL A 12 -12.75 24.11 10.86
N ALA A 13 -12.34 23.72 12.06
CA ALA A 13 -10.98 23.96 12.53
C ALA A 13 -10.04 23.06 11.72
N THR A 14 -9.26 23.68 10.84
CA THR A 14 -8.19 23.00 10.11
C THR A 14 -7.19 22.39 11.10
N GLY A 15 -6.84 21.12 10.90
CA GLY A 15 -5.90 20.39 11.75
C GLY A 15 -6.51 19.49 12.83
N GLU A 16 -7.83 19.45 12.99
CA GLU A 16 -8.51 18.43 13.80
C GLU A 16 -8.57 17.09 13.04
N THR A 17 -8.47 15.98 13.77
CA THR A 17 -8.51 14.62 13.21
C THR A 17 -9.92 14.30 12.68
N LEU A 18 -10.01 14.00 11.38
CA LEU A 18 -11.26 13.54 10.74
C LEU A 18 -11.40 12.03 10.81
N VAL A 19 -10.33 11.33 10.42
CA VAL A 19 -10.30 9.86 10.37
C VAL A 19 -9.17 9.40 11.28
N GLU A 20 -9.49 8.56 12.26
CA GLU A 20 -8.54 7.87 13.12
C GLU A 20 -8.66 6.38 12.90
N VAL A 21 -7.53 5.70 12.75
CA VAL A 21 -7.45 4.27 12.44
C VAL A 21 -6.63 3.62 13.53
N ASN A 22 -7.22 2.64 14.23
CA ASN A 22 -6.60 2.02 15.40
C ASN A 22 -6.56 0.49 15.23
N GLY A 23 -5.35 -0.06 15.11
CA GLY A 23 -5.06 -1.50 15.02
C GLY A 23 -5.79 -2.20 13.89
N LEU A 24 -6.07 -1.50 12.79
CA LEU A 24 -6.99 -1.96 11.75
C LEU A 24 -6.44 -3.18 11.01
N LYS A 25 -7.28 -4.20 10.86
CA LYS A 25 -6.98 -5.44 10.14
C LYS A 25 -8.08 -5.75 9.14
N THR A 26 -7.67 -6.19 7.96
CA THR A 26 -8.59 -6.69 6.91
C THR A 26 -7.94 -7.89 6.27
N TYR A 27 -8.48 -9.07 6.56
CA TYR A 27 -7.98 -10.35 6.07
C TYR A 27 -9.02 -11.04 5.19
N TYR A 28 -8.57 -11.74 4.16
CA TYR A 28 -9.43 -12.50 3.25
C TYR A 28 -9.18 -14.01 3.39
N ASP A 29 -10.25 -14.75 3.69
CA ASP A 29 -10.27 -16.21 3.70
C ASP A 29 -10.77 -16.74 2.36
N ASP A 30 -10.21 -17.86 1.89
CA ASP A 30 -10.63 -18.51 0.62
C ASP A 30 -11.90 -19.36 0.75
N GLY A 31 -12.55 -19.40 1.93
CA GLY A 31 -13.79 -20.16 2.14
C GLY A 31 -13.70 -21.67 1.90
N GLY A 32 -12.48 -22.23 1.89
CA GLY A 32 -12.24 -23.67 1.74
C GLY A 32 -12.59 -24.47 2.99
N ILE A 33 -12.88 -25.76 2.82
CA ILE A 33 -13.17 -26.73 3.91
C ILE A 33 -11.89 -27.07 4.72
N VAL A 34 -10.71 -26.71 4.20
CA VAL A 34 -9.40 -26.91 4.85
C VAL A 34 -8.92 -25.57 5.38
N ASP A 35 -8.47 -25.55 6.63
CA ASP A 35 -7.89 -24.41 7.34
C ASP A 35 -6.72 -23.84 6.52
N SER A 36 -6.98 -22.78 5.73
CA SER A 36 -5.96 -22.09 4.95
C SER A 36 -5.60 -20.77 5.61
N ASN A 37 -4.33 -20.40 5.59
CA ASN A 37 -3.90 -19.12 6.15
C ASN A 37 -4.56 -17.96 5.38
N PRO A 38 -5.24 -17.03 6.05
CA PRO A 38 -5.84 -15.87 5.40
C PRO A 38 -4.80 -15.02 4.67
N VAL A 39 -5.22 -14.36 3.60
CA VAL A 39 -4.47 -13.26 2.98
C VAL A 39 -4.56 -12.05 3.92
N LYS A 40 -3.44 -11.65 4.52
CA LYS A 40 -3.40 -10.45 5.38
C LYS A 40 -3.19 -9.19 4.55
N ALA A 41 -4.28 -8.60 4.05
CA ALA A 41 -4.20 -7.41 3.19
C ALA A 41 -3.90 -6.13 3.98
N VAL A 42 -4.39 -6.02 5.22
CA VAL A 42 -4.05 -4.96 6.18
C VAL A 42 -3.82 -5.63 7.54
N ASP A 43 -2.68 -5.39 8.20
CA ASP A 43 -2.23 -6.14 9.39
C ASP A 43 -1.84 -5.26 10.60
N GLY A 44 -2.82 -4.56 11.18
CA GLY A 44 -2.62 -3.76 12.40
C GLY A 44 -2.02 -2.41 12.06
N VAL A 45 -2.76 -1.62 11.28
CA VAL A 45 -2.35 -0.30 10.85
C VAL A 45 -2.97 0.77 11.77
N ASP A 46 -2.15 1.76 12.13
CA ASP A 46 -2.50 2.88 13.00
C ASP A 46 -2.10 4.21 12.34
N PHE A 47 -3.05 5.15 12.17
CA PHE A 47 -2.77 6.52 11.71
C PHE A 47 -3.99 7.44 11.84
N GLU A 48 -3.76 8.73 11.66
CA GLU A 48 -4.80 9.75 11.55
C GLU A 48 -4.70 10.56 10.25
N ILE A 49 -5.85 11.04 9.77
CA ILE A 49 -6.01 12.01 8.68
C ILE A 49 -6.74 13.23 9.23
N LYS A 50 -6.15 14.42 9.09
CA LYS A 50 -6.71 15.68 9.55
C LYS A 50 -7.67 16.27 8.52
N ARG A 51 -8.63 17.06 8.99
CA ARG A 51 -9.57 17.79 8.13
C ARG A 51 -8.81 18.73 7.18
N GLY A 52 -9.09 18.59 5.88
CA GLY A 52 -8.46 19.36 4.82
C GLY A 52 -7.07 18.86 4.40
N GLU A 53 -6.57 17.76 4.98
CA GLU A 53 -5.29 17.17 4.63
C GLU A 53 -5.43 16.20 3.45
N THR A 54 -4.39 16.12 2.64
CA THR A 54 -4.15 15.02 1.71
C THR A 54 -3.10 14.07 2.28
N LEU A 55 -3.54 12.93 2.81
CA LEU A 55 -2.63 11.84 3.19
C LEU A 55 -2.36 10.95 1.97
N GLY A 56 -1.11 10.92 1.52
CA GLY A 56 -0.64 9.99 0.49
C GLY A 56 -0.44 8.59 1.07
N LEU A 57 -0.95 7.56 0.38
CA LEU A 57 -0.69 6.16 0.70
C LEU A 57 0.03 5.49 -0.47
N VAL A 58 1.28 5.09 -0.23
CA VAL A 58 2.20 4.62 -1.28
C VAL A 58 2.78 3.26 -0.97
N GLY A 59 3.24 2.55 -2.00
CA GLY A 59 3.85 1.22 -1.85
C GLY A 59 3.73 0.39 -3.12
N GLU A 60 4.43 -0.75 -3.17
CA GLU A 60 4.38 -1.66 -4.31
C GLU A 60 2.95 -2.18 -4.59
N SER A 61 2.70 -2.65 -5.82
CA SER A 61 1.39 -3.22 -6.19
C SER A 61 1.07 -4.43 -5.30
N GLY A 62 -0.20 -4.56 -4.89
CA GLY A 62 -0.65 -5.66 -4.04
C GLY A 62 -0.27 -5.57 -2.56
N CYS A 63 0.30 -4.46 -2.08
CA CYS A 63 0.67 -4.32 -0.67
C CYS A 63 -0.49 -4.03 0.30
N GLY A 64 -1.71 -3.78 -0.21
CA GLY A 64 -2.92 -3.58 0.61
C GLY A 64 -3.60 -2.20 0.53
N LYS A 65 -3.07 -1.25 -0.25
CA LYS A 65 -3.56 0.15 -0.29
C LYS A 65 -5.04 0.29 -0.61
N THR A 66 -5.48 -0.32 -1.72
CA THR A 66 -6.90 -0.31 -2.13
C THR A 66 -7.79 -0.98 -1.08
N THR A 67 -7.33 -2.07 -0.45
CA THR A 67 -8.08 -2.72 0.64
C THR A 67 -8.23 -1.79 1.85
N LEU A 68 -7.14 -1.12 2.25
CA LEU A 68 -7.18 -0.13 3.33
C LEU A 68 -8.18 0.98 3.00
N GLY A 69 -8.04 1.64 1.84
CA GLY A 69 -8.96 2.70 1.41
C GLY A 69 -10.43 2.25 1.40
N ARG A 70 -10.72 1.07 0.86
CA ARG A 70 -12.08 0.49 0.87
C ARG A 70 -12.59 0.15 2.27
N THR A 71 -11.71 -0.25 3.18
CA THR A 71 -12.08 -0.55 4.57
C THR A 71 -12.46 0.72 5.32
N LEU A 72 -11.70 1.82 5.13
CA LEU A 72 -11.99 3.11 5.78
C LEU A 72 -13.38 3.64 5.43
N ILE A 73 -13.83 3.42 4.19
CA ILE A 73 -15.15 3.87 3.70
C ILE A 73 -16.25 2.79 3.83
N GLN A 74 -15.96 1.70 4.56
CA GLN A 74 -16.88 0.58 4.79
C GLN A 74 -17.38 -0.12 3.51
N LEU A 75 -16.60 -0.14 2.43
CA LEU A 75 -16.85 -1.02 1.27
C LEU A 75 -16.32 -2.44 1.51
N GLU A 76 -15.28 -2.57 2.33
CA GLU A 76 -14.75 -3.83 2.84
C GLU A 76 -14.90 -3.85 4.36
N LYS A 77 -15.17 -5.03 4.93
CA LYS A 77 -15.34 -5.17 6.38
C LYS A 77 -13.98 -5.41 7.05
N SER A 78 -13.69 -4.67 8.11
CA SER A 78 -12.53 -4.97 8.97
C SER A 78 -12.71 -6.32 9.67
N THR A 79 -11.61 -7.04 9.84
CA THR A 79 -11.54 -8.26 10.66
C THR A 79 -11.25 -7.95 12.12
N ALA A 80 -10.54 -6.86 12.41
CA ALA A 80 -10.32 -6.31 13.74
C ALA A 80 -9.87 -4.84 13.66
N GLY A 81 -9.80 -4.18 14.81
CA GLY A 81 -9.53 -2.75 14.91
C GLY A 81 -10.75 -1.90 14.57
N GLU A 82 -10.59 -0.59 14.70
CA GLU A 82 -11.67 0.39 14.53
C GLU A 82 -11.23 1.53 13.60
N VAL A 83 -12.23 2.22 13.05
CA VAL A 83 -12.09 3.43 12.25
C VAL A 83 -13.02 4.44 12.86
N LEU A 84 -12.48 5.51 13.43
CA LEU A 84 -13.26 6.60 13.98
C LEU A 84 -13.37 7.71 12.94
N PHE A 85 -14.58 8.12 12.62
CA PHE A 85 -14.87 9.29 11.78
C PHE A 85 -15.48 10.37 12.67
N ASP A 86 -14.79 11.50 12.84
CA ASP A 86 -15.18 12.58 13.75
C ASP A 86 -15.52 12.06 15.16
N GLY A 87 -14.68 11.14 15.66
CA GLY A 87 -14.84 10.48 16.97
C GLY A 87 -15.92 9.40 17.04
N THR A 88 -16.64 9.10 15.96
CA THR A 88 -17.63 8.02 15.90
C THR A 88 -17.05 6.78 15.25
N ASP A 89 -17.10 5.62 15.92
CA ASP A 89 -16.67 4.35 15.31
C ASP A 89 -17.62 3.94 14.18
N VAL A 90 -17.10 3.93 12.95
CA VAL A 90 -17.87 3.61 11.75
C VAL A 90 -17.86 2.12 11.42
N THR A 91 -17.00 1.34 12.07
CA THR A 91 -16.87 -0.11 11.83
C THR A 91 -18.04 -0.91 12.38
N GLU A 92 -18.75 -0.35 13.35
CA GLU A 92 -19.96 -0.93 13.95
C GLU A 92 -21.25 -0.53 13.21
N LEU A 93 -21.19 0.44 12.30
CA LEU A 93 -22.37 0.94 11.59
C LEU A 93 -22.95 -0.12 10.65
N SER A 94 -24.28 -0.21 10.62
CA SER A 94 -24.97 -1.13 9.73
C SER A 94 -26.29 -0.58 9.21
N GLY A 95 -26.83 -1.21 8.17
CA GLY A 95 -28.15 -0.91 7.62
C GLY A 95 -28.31 0.57 7.23
N LYS A 96 -29.27 1.25 7.86
CA LYS A 96 -29.60 2.65 7.55
C LYS A 96 -28.52 3.61 8.02
N GLU A 97 -27.94 3.40 9.19
CA GLU A 97 -26.93 4.30 9.76
C GLU A 97 -25.67 4.32 8.88
N LEU A 98 -25.24 3.13 8.43
CA LEU A 98 -24.14 3.02 7.46
C LEU A 98 -24.46 3.71 6.14
N LYS A 99 -25.69 3.56 5.63
CA LYS A 99 -26.13 4.27 4.43
C LYS A 99 -26.06 5.78 4.63
N ASP A 100 -26.60 6.31 5.73
CA ASP A 100 -26.61 7.74 5.98
C ASP A 100 -25.19 8.30 6.15
N TRP A 101 -24.31 7.58 6.87
CA TRP A 101 -22.90 7.95 7.06
C TRP A 101 -22.10 7.97 5.75
N ARG A 102 -22.32 7.03 4.82
CA ARG A 102 -21.60 6.98 3.53
C ARG A 102 -21.75 8.24 2.70
N ARG A 103 -22.70 9.15 2.99
CA ARG A 103 -22.74 10.47 2.34
C ARG A 103 -21.48 11.29 2.60
N ASN A 104 -20.89 11.13 3.78
CA ASN A 104 -19.71 11.89 4.23
C ASN A 104 -18.40 11.33 3.66
N SER A 105 -18.42 10.11 3.11
CA SER A 105 -17.23 9.39 2.66
C SER A 105 -17.43 8.71 1.31
N GLN A 106 -16.65 9.11 0.31
CA GLN A 106 -16.79 8.67 -1.08
C GLN A 106 -15.47 8.15 -1.66
N MET A 107 -15.54 7.49 -2.81
CA MET A 107 -14.36 6.92 -3.48
C MET A 107 -14.34 7.26 -4.96
N VAL A 108 -13.17 7.62 -5.46
CA VAL A 108 -12.85 7.64 -6.88
C VAL A 108 -12.01 6.40 -7.17
N PHE A 109 -12.51 5.51 -8.02
CA PHE A 109 -11.89 4.22 -8.32
C PHE A 109 -10.79 4.34 -9.39
N GLN A 110 -9.81 3.42 -9.33
CA GLN A 110 -8.64 3.33 -10.21
C GLN A 110 -8.93 3.34 -11.71
N ASP A 111 -10.02 2.70 -12.14
CA ASP A 111 -10.38 2.62 -13.56
C ASP A 111 -11.72 3.33 -13.82
N PRO A 112 -11.69 4.50 -14.49
CA PRO A 112 -12.89 5.20 -14.92
C PRO A 112 -13.75 4.40 -15.89
N GLU A 113 -13.19 3.47 -16.68
CA GLU A 113 -13.98 2.71 -17.64
C GLU A 113 -14.83 1.66 -16.92
N SER A 114 -14.24 0.85 -16.04
CA SER A 114 -14.99 -0.17 -15.31
C SER A 114 -15.91 0.39 -14.22
N SER A 115 -15.67 1.61 -13.72
CA SER A 115 -16.52 2.25 -12.72
C SER A 115 -17.74 3.00 -13.29
N LEU A 116 -17.78 3.24 -14.61
CA LEU A 116 -18.87 3.93 -15.30
C LEU A 116 -19.71 2.94 -16.12
N ASN A 117 -21.04 3.01 -15.99
CA ASN A 117 -21.94 2.17 -16.79
C ASN A 117 -22.18 2.79 -18.18
N ASP A 118 -21.60 2.20 -19.23
CA ASP A 118 -21.75 2.66 -20.63
C ASP A 118 -23.18 2.71 -21.16
N ARG A 119 -24.15 2.08 -20.47
CA ARG A 119 -25.58 2.12 -20.81
C ARG A 119 -26.31 3.32 -20.20
N MET A 120 -25.66 4.02 -19.28
CA MET A 120 -26.20 5.22 -18.63
C MET A 120 -25.53 6.46 -19.23
N THR A 121 -26.29 7.54 -19.31
CA THR A 121 -25.73 8.85 -19.60
C THR A 121 -24.88 9.34 -18.42
N VAL A 122 -23.95 10.25 -18.68
CA VAL A 122 -23.12 10.90 -17.67
C VAL A 122 -23.99 11.54 -16.58
N GLY A 123 -25.09 12.20 -16.99
CA GLY A 123 -26.04 12.79 -16.06
C GLY A 123 -26.68 11.76 -15.13
N GLU A 124 -27.04 10.58 -15.65
CA GLU A 124 -27.59 9.50 -14.81
C GLU A 124 -26.55 8.91 -13.86
N ILE A 125 -25.29 8.78 -14.29
CA ILE A 125 -24.22 8.24 -13.45
C ILE A 125 -23.89 9.17 -12.28
N VAL A 126 -23.75 10.48 -12.55
CA VAL A 126 -23.45 11.48 -11.50
C VAL A 126 -24.67 11.71 -10.60
N ARG A 127 -25.90 11.53 -11.12
CA ARG A 127 -27.13 11.65 -10.33
C ARG A 127 -27.41 10.43 -9.45
N GLU A 128 -26.90 9.25 -9.79
CA GLU A 128 -27.20 8.00 -9.09
C GLU A 128 -27.04 8.09 -7.55
N PRO A 129 -25.94 8.65 -6.99
CA PRO A 129 -25.82 8.82 -5.54
C PRO A 129 -26.94 9.70 -4.96
N LEU A 130 -27.30 10.79 -5.63
CA LEU A 130 -28.40 11.67 -5.21
C LEU A 130 -29.74 10.94 -5.17
N ASP A 131 -29.99 10.08 -6.17
CA ASP A 131 -31.21 9.27 -6.25
C ASP A 131 -31.27 8.21 -5.15
N VAL A 132 -30.16 7.51 -4.90
CA VAL A 132 -30.06 6.49 -3.84
C VAL A 132 -30.30 7.09 -2.46
N HIS A 133 -29.92 8.34 -2.24
CA HIS A 133 -30.02 9.04 -0.97
C HIS A 133 -31.23 9.96 -0.84
N ASP A 134 -32.18 9.91 -1.79
CA ASP A 134 -33.37 10.77 -1.79
C ASP A 134 -33.04 12.27 -1.62
N TRP A 135 -31.91 12.73 -2.19
CA TRP A 135 -31.42 14.11 -2.03
C TRP A 135 -32.33 15.09 -2.76
N ASN A 136 -33.10 15.90 -2.02
CA ASN A 136 -33.94 16.96 -2.58
C ASN A 136 -34.88 16.49 -3.72
N THR A 137 -35.35 17.41 -4.57
CA THR A 137 -36.25 17.11 -5.70
C THR A 137 -35.50 16.64 -6.96
N PRO A 138 -36.16 15.90 -7.88
CA PRO A 138 -35.55 15.48 -9.14
C PRO A 138 -35.01 16.64 -10.00
N GLU A 139 -35.68 17.79 -9.97
CA GLU A 139 -35.25 19.01 -10.67
C GLU A 139 -33.95 19.56 -10.07
N GLU A 140 -33.87 19.65 -8.74
CA GLU A 140 -32.66 20.11 -8.03
C GLU A 140 -31.49 19.14 -8.24
N ARG A 141 -31.74 17.83 -8.21
CA ARG A 141 -30.71 16.80 -8.52
C ARG A 141 -30.10 17.03 -9.89
N ARG A 142 -30.95 17.33 -10.88
CA ARG A 142 -30.50 17.55 -12.26
C ARG A 142 -29.65 18.81 -12.38
N GLU A 143 -29.99 19.86 -11.65
CA GLU A 143 -29.22 21.10 -11.67
C GLU A 143 -27.88 20.94 -10.95
N ARG A 144 -27.89 20.29 -9.77
CA ARG A 144 -26.67 19.92 -9.04
C ARG A 144 -25.68 19.16 -9.92
N VAL A 145 -26.16 18.19 -10.71
CA VAL A 145 -25.30 17.45 -11.64
C VAL A 145 -24.69 18.35 -12.71
N ARG A 146 -25.43 19.34 -13.23
CA ARG A 146 -24.89 20.29 -14.22
C ARG A 146 -23.82 21.18 -13.62
N GLU A 147 -24.03 21.67 -12.41
CA GLU A 147 -23.05 22.44 -11.65
C GLU A 147 -21.78 21.61 -11.42
N LEU A 148 -21.92 20.36 -10.95
CA LEU A 148 -20.79 19.46 -10.74
C LEU A 148 -20.02 19.16 -12.03
N LEU A 149 -20.71 19.02 -13.16
CA LEU A 149 -20.03 18.88 -14.45
C LEU A 149 -19.19 20.11 -14.77
N ASP A 150 -19.71 21.32 -14.55
CA ASP A 150 -18.98 22.57 -14.78
C ASP A 150 -17.76 22.70 -13.86
N VAL A 151 -17.94 22.40 -12.56
CA VAL A 151 -16.88 22.37 -11.54
C VAL A 151 -15.72 21.47 -11.95
N VAL A 152 -16.00 20.27 -12.46
CA VAL A 152 -14.93 19.36 -12.94
C VAL A 152 -14.41 19.70 -14.34
N GLY A 153 -14.75 20.86 -14.91
CA GLY A 153 -14.28 21.32 -16.21
C GLY A 153 -14.96 20.64 -17.41
N LEU A 154 -16.17 20.12 -17.24
CA LEU A 154 -17.03 19.56 -18.29
C LEU A 154 -18.19 20.51 -18.58
N GLN A 155 -18.75 20.44 -19.78
CA GLN A 155 -19.88 21.30 -20.14
C GLN A 155 -21.19 20.74 -19.56
N PRO A 156 -22.11 21.56 -19.03
CA PRO A 156 -23.42 21.10 -18.55
C PRO A 156 -24.23 20.27 -19.58
N GLN A 157 -24.06 20.55 -20.88
CA GLN A 157 -24.69 19.75 -21.95
C GLN A 157 -24.17 18.30 -22.04
N HIS A 158 -23.03 17.99 -21.44
CA HIS A 158 -22.49 16.63 -21.36
C HIS A 158 -23.39 15.69 -20.54
N TYR A 159 -24.34 16.23 -19.76
CA TYR A 159 -25.36 15.47 -19.05
C TYR A 159 -26.00 14.36 -19.89
N TYR A 160 -26.29 14.60 -21.17
CA TYR A 160 -26.99 13.65 -22.04
C TYR A 160 -26.07 12.74 -22.86
N ARG A 161 -24.75 12.87 -22.71
CA ARG A 161 -23.77 12.03 -23.42
C ARG A 161 -23.48 10.76 -22.63
N TYR A 162 -22.90 9.77 -23.30
CA TYR A 162 -22.49 8.50 -22.72
C TYR A 162 -20.97 8.47 -22.45
N PRO A 163 -20.48 7.68 -21.48
CA PRO A 163 -19.06 7.62 -21.11
C PRO A 163 -18.11 7.34 -22.29
N HIS A 164 -18.45 6.40 -23.19
CA HIS A 164 -17.65 6.09 -24.38
C HIS A 164 -17.40 7.29 -25.33
N GLN A 165 -18.12 8.42 -25.16
CA GLN A 165 -17.93 9.64 -25.94
C GLN A 165 -16.87 10.59 -25.35
N PHE A 166 -16.20 10.21 -24.26
CA PHE A 166 -15.21 11.01 -23.53
C PHE A 166 -13.82 10.38 -23.55
N SER A 167 -12.79 11.21 -23.43
CA SER A 167 -11.40 10.76 -23.20
C SER A 167 -11.21 10.18 -21.79
N GLY A 168 -10.10 9.47 -21.55
CA GLY A 168 -9.78 8.92 -20.23
C GLY A 168 -9.81 9.97 -19.11
N GLY A 169 -9.15 11.12 -19.31
CA GLY A 169 -9.17 12.23 -18.33
C GLY A 169 -10.57 12.85 -18.13
N GLN A 170 -11.40 12.90 -19.17
CA GLN A 170 -12.79 13.34 -19.01
C GLN A 170 -13.65 12.32 -18.26
N ARG A 171 -13.40 11.02 -18.44
CA ARG A 171 -14.06 9.96 -17.64
C ARG A 171 -13.62 10.01 -16.18
N GLN A 172 -12.34 10.30 -15.91
CA GLN A 172 -11.86 10.56 -14.56
C GLN A 172 -12.61 11.71 -13.91
N ARG A 173 -12.77 12.84 -14.62
CA ARG A 173 -13.56 14.00 -14.17
C ARG A 173 -15.01 13.63 -13.86
N ILE A 174 -15.63 12.77 -14.67
CA ILE A 174 -16.99 12.24 -14.39
C ILE A 174 -17.01 11.42 -13.10
N GLY A 175 -16.00 10.57 -12.87
CA GLY A 175 -15.84 9.81 -11.62
C GLY A 175 -15.70 10.72 -10.40
N ILE A 176 -14.89 11.78 -10.50
CA ILE A 176 -14.74 12.81 -9.46
C ILE A 176 -16.08 13.51 -9.20
N ALA A 177 -16.78 13.98 -10.25
CA ALA A 177 -18.09 14.63 -10.10
C ALA A 177 -19.12 13.74 -9.40
N ARG A 178 -19.12 12.43 -9.70
CA ARG A 178 -19.98 11.45 -9.03
C ARG A 178 -19.66 11.33 -7.54
N ALA A 179 -18.37 11.27 -7.17
CA ALA A 179 -17.95 11.20 -5.77
C ALA A 179 -18.33 12.48 -4.99
N LEU A 180 -18.28 13.65 -5.63
CA LEU A 180 -18.64 14.93 -5.00
C LEU A 180 -20.14 15.18 -4.89
N ALA A 181 -20.98 14.34 -5.51
CA ALA A 181 -22.41 14.60 -5.63
C ALA A 181 -23.11 14.81 -4.29
N LEU A 182 -22.69 14.05 -3.27
CA LEU A 182 -23.27 14.09 -1.92
C LEU A 182 -22.55 15.06 -0.96
N GLU A 183 -21.64 15.90 -1.46
CA GLU A 183 -20.86 16.85 -0.64
C GLU A 183 -20.08 16.16 0.50
N PRO A 184 -19.23 15.17 0.18
CA PRO A 184 -18.50 14.43 1.20
C PRO A 184 -17.44 15.30 1.89
N GLU A 185 -17.07 14.94 3.11
CA GLU A 185 -15.94 15.53 3.82
C GLU A 185 -14.63 14.75 3.55
N PHE A 186 -14.75 13.45 3.26
CA PHE A 186 -13.62 12.56 3.01
C PHE A 186 -13.75 11.82 1.67
N VAL A 187 -12.70 11.83 0.85
CA VAL A 187 -12.66 11.10 -0.42
C VAL A 187 -11.40 10.24 -0.50
N VAL A 188 -11.60 8.95 -0.76
CA VAL A 188 -10.51 8.03 -1.12
C VAL A 188 -10.29 8.11 -2.62
N LEU A 189 -9.09 8.51 -3.03
CA LEU A 189 -8.66 8.60 -4.41
C LEU A 189 -7.76 7.41 -4.71
N ASP A 190 -8.30 6.37 -5.33
CA ASP A 190 -7.59 5.12 -5.61
C ASP A 190 -6.91 5.19 -6.97
N GLU A 191 -5.62 5.53 -7.01
CA GLU A 191 -4.83 5.74 -8.23
C GLU A 191 -5.53 6.61 -9.30
N PRO A 192 -5.96 7.84 -8.95
CA PRO A 192 -6.83 8.66 -9.81
C PRO A 192 -6.18 9.12 -11.13
N VAL A 193 -4.89 8.83 -11.34
CA VAL A 193 -4.10 9.32 -12.47
C VAL A 193 -3.29 8.23 -13.18
N SER A 194 -3.34 6.96 -12.72
CA SER A 194 -2.42 5.91 -13.19
C SER A 194 -2.57 5.53 -14.66
N ALA A 195 -3.78 5.63 -15.21
CA ALA A 195 -4.08 5.29 -16.60
C ALA A 195 -3.99 6.49 -17.58
N LEU A 196 -3.49 7.64 -17.12
CA LEU A 196 -3.53 8.91 -17.86
C LEU A 196 -2.13 9.32 -18.35
N ASP A 197 -2.05 10.03 -19.48
CA ASP A 197 -0.81 10.65 -19.93
C ASP A 197 -0.37 11.79 -19.00
N VAL A 198 0.95 12.04 -18.92
CA VAL A 198 1.55 13.02 -17.98
C VAL A 198 0.88 14.40 -18.00
N SER A 199 0.46 14.88 -19.17
CA SER A 199 -0.19 16.20 -19.30
C SER A 199 -1.59 16.21 -18.71
N VAL A 200 -2.34 15.12 -18.89
CA VAL A 200 -3.67 14.95 -18.30
C VAL A 200 -3.54 14.66 -16.80
N GLN A 201 -2.53 13.92 -16.34
CA GLN A 201 -2.28 13.69 -14.92
C GLN A 201 -2.18 15.03 -14.16
N ALA A 202 -1.32 15.94 -14.63
CA ALA A 202 -1.18 17.27 -14.03
C ALA A 202 -2.50 18.06 -13.99
N GLN A 203 -3.32 17.99 -15.05
CA GLN A 203 -4.63 18.64 -15.08
C GLN A 203 -5.63 18.06 -14.08
N ILE A 204 -5.51 16.77 -13.75
CA ILE A 204 -6.35 16.12 -12.74
C ILE A 204 -5.86 16.46 -11.33
N LEU A 205 -4.54 16.50 -11.10
CA LEU A 205 -3.98 16.91 -9.81
C LEU A 205 -4.37 18.33 -9.45
N ASN A 206 -4.19 19.29 -10.37
CA ASN A 206 -4.61 20.68 -10.15
C ASN A 206 -6.12 20.78 -9.87
N LEU A 207 -6.94 19.98 -10.57
CA LEU A 207 -8.37 19.93 -10.31
C LEU A 207 -8.66 19.45 -8.88
N LEU A 208 -7.96 18.41 -8.40
CA LEU A 208 -8.15 17.90 -7.04
C LEU A 208 -7.73 18.93 -5.98
N GLU A 209 -6.64 19.67 -6.21
CA GLU A 209 -6.22 20.79 -5.35
C GLU A 209 -7.29 21.90 -5.32
N ASP A 210 -7.77 22.35 -6.50
CA ASP A 210 -8.83 23.36 -6.60
C ASP A 210 -10.10 22.91 -5.85
N LEU A 211 -10.49 21.63 -5.97
CA LEU A 211 -11.64 21.05 -5.29
C LEU A 211 -11.42 20.97 -3.77
N GLN A 212 -10.22 20.63 -3.32
CA GLN A 212 -9.86 20.61 -1.91
C GLN A 212 -10.01 22.00 -1.29
N ASP A 213 -9.47 23.03 -1.94
CA ASP A 213 -9.55 24.41 -1.49
C ASP A 213 -10.98 24.95 -1.51
N GLU A 214 -11.76 24.62 -2.55
CA GLU A 214 -13.14 25.12 -2.70
C GLU A 214 -14.12 24.46 -1.74
N PHE A 215 -14.01 23.13 -1.54
CA PHE A 215 -14.99 22.34 -0.78
C PHE A 215 -14.47 21.89 0.60
N GLY A 216 -13.22 22.19 0.97
CA GLY A 216 -12.62 21.76 2.23
C GLY A 216 -12.46 20.24 2.35
N LEU A 217 -12.15 19.57 1.23
CA LEU A 217 -12.11 18.11 1.17
C LEU A 217 -10.89 17.53 1.89
N THR A 218 -11.08 16.37 2.48
CA THR A 218 -9.99 15.57 3.06
C THR A 218 -9.74 14.37 2.15
N TYR A 219 -8.48 14.09 1.83
CA TYR A 219 -8.13 13.04 0.88
C TYR A 219 -7.25 11.96 1.51
N LEU A 220 -7.59 10.71 1.18
CA LEU A 220 -6.61 9.62 1.15
C LEU A 220 -6.23 9.39 -0.32
N PHE A 221 -5.00 9.77 -0.68
CA PHE A 221 -4.49 9.68 -2.04
C PHE A 221 -3.64 8.42 -2.22
N ILE A 222 -4.22 7.37 -2.81
CA ILE A 222 -3.51 6.12 -3.07
C ILE A 222 -2.77 6.25 -4.41
N ALA A 223 -1.47 6.02 -4.39
CA ALA A 223 -0.67 6.02 -5.60
C ALA A 223 0.49 5.02 -5.53
N HIS A 224 1.01 4.67 -6.70
CA HIS A 224 2.28 3.96 -6.83
C HIS A 224 3.41 4.86 -7.37
N ASP A 225 3.08 6.01 -7.97
CA ASP A 225 4.06 7.01 -8.40
C ASP A 225 4.31 8.04 -7.30
N LEU A 226 5.49 7.95 -6.69
CA LEU A 226 5.94 8.84 -5.63
C LEU A 226 6.14 10.28 -6.13
N SER A 227 6.37 10.52 -7.43
CA SER A 227 6.52 11.86 -8.01
C SER A 227 5.21 12.64 -7.93
N VAL A 228 4.08 11.96 -8.12
CA VAL A 228 2.74 12.55 -7.98
C VAL A 228 2.45 12.87 -6.52
N VAL A 229 2.79 11.94 -5.63
CA VAL A 229 2.55 12.05 -4.18
C VAL A 229 3.27 13.27 -3.60
N ARG A 230 4.53 13.49 -4.00
CA ARG A 230 5.31 14.67 -3.57
C ARG A 230 4.64 16.00 -3.92
N HIS A 231 3.81 16.05 -4.96
CA HIS A 231 3.21 17.30 -5.42
C HIS A 231 1.95 17.70 -4.65
N ILE A 232 1.11 16.72 -4.29
CA ILE A 232 -0.26 16.95 -3.81
C ILE A 232 -0.47 16.56 -2.33
N CYS A 233 0.40 15.74 -1.73
CA CYS A 233 0.19 15.21 -0.38
C CYS A 233 0.91 16.05 0.67
N ASP A 234 0.24 16.33 1.78
CA ASP A 234 0.85 16.96 2.96
C ASP A 234 1.71 15.96 3.73
N ARG A 235 1.18 14.74 3.90
CA ARG A 235 1.85 13.63 4.58
C ARG A 235 1.81 12.37 3.73
N VAL A 236 2.73 11.45 4.00
CA VAL A 236 2.85 10.18 3.26
C VAL A 236 2.98 9.00 4.23
N ALA A 237 2.09 8.03 4.09
CA ALA A 237 2.20 6.68 4.64
C ALA A 237 2.76 5.72 3.57
N VAL A 238 3.90 5.10 3.87
CA VAL A 238 4.54 4.09 3.03
C VAL A 238 4.13 2.71 3.52
N MET A 239 3.46 1.92 2.68
CA MET A 239 2.86 0.64 3.05
C MET A 239 3.58 -0.54 2.39
N TYR A 240 3.87 -1.58 3.18
CA TYR A 240 4.44 -2.85 2.72
C TYR A 240 3.75 -4.03 3.39
N LEU A 241 3.28 -5.00 2.59
CA LEU A 241 2.73 -6.28 3.10
C LEU A 241 1.65 -6.10 4.17
N GLY A 242 0.75 -5.13 4.00
CA GLY A 242 -0.32 -4.86 4.96
C GLY A 242 0.04 -3.94 6.12
N ASN A 243 1.29 -3.46 6.22
CA ASN A 243 1.79 -2.67 7.35
C ASN A 243 2.23 -1.28 6.87
N VAL A 244 2.08 -0.25 7.72
CA VAL A 244 2.68 1.07 7.49
C VAL A 244 4.12 1.03 7.98
N MET A 245 5.06 1.28 7.07
CA MET A 245 6.50 1.20 7.31
C MET A 245 7.10 2.54 7.74
N GLU A 246 6.56 3.63 7.22
CA GLU A 246 6.96 5.00 7.56
C GLU A 246 5.78 5.94 7.33
N LEU A 247 5.57 6.90 8.22
CA LEU A 247 4.52 7.91 8.13
C LEU A 247 5.07 9.26 8.60
N GLY A 248 5.00 10.29 7.76
CA GLY A 248 5.47 11.63 8.12
C GLY A 248 5.08 12.68 7.10
N ASP A 249 5.57 13.90 7.33
CA ASP A 249 5.54 14.99 6.35
C ASP A 249 6.13 14.53 5.01
N ALA A 250 5.48 14.90 3.90
CA ALA A 250 5.89 14.47 2.59
C ALA A 250 7.33 14.93 2.28
N GLU A 251 7.62 16.22 2.43
CA GLU A 251 8.93 16.79 2.12
C GLU A 251 10.03 16.12 2.94
N GLU A 252 9.82 15.98 4.26
CA GLU A 252 10.77 15.32 5.15
C GLU A 252 11.05 13.86 4.76
N LEU A 253 10.02 13.11 4.38
CA LEU A 253 10.12 11.72 3.96
C LEU A 253 10.88 11.59 2.63
N PHE A 254 10.64 12.51 1.68
CA PHE A 254 11.34 12.52 0.39
C PHE A 254 12.81 12.94 0.50
N GLU A 255 13.15 13.85 1.41
CA GLU A 255 14.51 14.37 1.58
C GLU A 255 15.39 13.45 2.41
N ASN A 256 14.86 12.89 3.50
CA ASN A 256 15.63 12.09 4.43
C ASN A 256 14.80 10.90 4.97
N PRO A 257 14.45 9.91 4.14
CA PRO A 257 13.67 8.75 4.56
C PRO A 257 14.36 8.01 5.73
N LYS A 258 13.59 7.43 6.65
CA LYS A 258 14.13 6.75 7.84
C LYS A 258 13.90 5.26 7.85
N ASN A 259 13.00 4.75 7.01
CA ASN A 259 12.80 3.31 6.89
C ASN A 259 13.61 2.72 5.71
N PRO A 260 14.29 1.57 5.87
CA PRO A 260 15.01 0.90 4.78
C PRO A 260 14.15 0.64 3.53
N TYR A 261 12.85 0.37 3.71
CA TYR A 261 11.93 0.19 2.58
C TYR A 261 11.69 1.50 1.84
N THR A 262 11.39 2.58 2.56
CA THR A 262 11.21 3.92 1.98
C THR A 262 12.46 4.40 1.25
N HIS A 263 13.64 4.24 1.87
CA HIS A 263 14.95 4.48 1.23
C HIS A 263 15.05 3.78 -0.11
N SER A 264 14.71 2.49 -0.14
CA SER A 264 14.79 1.68 -1.35
C SER A 264 13.81 2.14 -2.43
N LEU A 265 12.56 2.46 -2.06
CA LEU A 265 11.55 2.99 -2.99
C LEU A 265 11.97 4.33 -3.59
N LEU A 266 12.43 5.27 -2.77
CA LEU A 266 12.85 6.60 -3.22
C LEU A 266 14.12 6.57 -4.06
N SER A 267 15.05 5.64 -3.78
CA SER A 267 16.27 5.46 -4.59
C SER A 267 15.99 5.03 -6.03
N ALA A 268 14.81 4.44 -6.28
CA ALA A 268 14.40 4.02 -7.62
C ALA A 268 13.79 5.15 -8.47
N ILE A 269 13.46 6.30 -7.86
CA ILE A 269 12.89 7.45 -8.58
C ILE A 269 13.98 8.10 -9.44
N PRO A 270 13.78 8.24 -10.76
CA PRO A 270 14.75 8.89 -11.63
C PRO A 270 14.85 10.39 -11.31
N GLU A 271 16.07 10.91 -11.24
CA GLU A 271 16.29 12.35 -11.13
C GLU A 271 16.16 13.01 -12.51
N PRO A 272 15.53 14.20 -12.61
CA PRO A 272 15.40 14.91 -13.88
C PRO A 272 16.74 15.31 -14.51
N ASP A 273 17.79 15.49 -13.69
CA ASP A 273 19.12 15.80 -14.18
C ASP A 273 19.81 14.53 -14.71
N PRO A 274 20.06 14.41 -16.03
CA PRO A 274 20.70 13.23 -16.61
C PRO A 274 22.16 13.05 -16.22
N THR A 275 22.77 14.04 -15.54
CA THR A 275 24.15 13.98 -15.04
C THR A 275 24.24 13.56 -13.58
N ALA A 276 23.11 13.54 -12.86
CA ALA A 276 23.05 13.05 -11.49
C ALA A 276 23.26 11.54 -11.48
N ASN A 277 24.28 11.10 -10.72
CA ASN A 277 24.55 9.70 -10.48
C ASN A 277 24.08 9.39 -9.06
N LYS A 278 22.93 8.73 -8.94
CA LYS A 278 22.35 8.34 -7.65
C LYS A 278 22.50 6.84 -7.48
N ASP A 279 22.98 6.42 -6.32
CA ASP A 279 23.10 5.01 -5.97
C ASP A 279 21.71 4.41 -5.84
N ARG A 280 21.34 3.56 -6.80
CA ARG A 280 20.04 2.90 -6.84
C ARG A 280 20.10 1.62 -6.04
N ILE A 281 19.27 1.53 -5.01
CA ILE A 281 19.11 0.28 -4.27
C ILE A 281 18.21 -0.64 -5.08
N THR A 282 18.78 -1.72 -5.61
CA THR A 282 18.00 -2.74 -6.29
C THR A 282 17.47 -3.73 -5.28
N LEU A 283 16.16 -3.65 -4.99
CA LEU A 283 15.49 -4.65 -4.16
C LEU A 283 15.50 -6.00 -4.87
N ARG A 284 15.98 -7.02 -4.16
CA ARG A 284 16.07 -8.39 -4.67
C ARG A 284 14.76 -9.12 -4.45
N GLY A 285 14.49 -10.12 -5.29
CA GLY A 285 13.32 -10.99 -5.17
C GLY A 285 11.98 -10.27 -5.35
N THR A 286 10.90 -11.02 -5.10
CA THR A 286 9.53 -10.51 -5.09
C THR A 286 9.03 -10.33 -3.64
N PRO A 287 8.05 -9.45 -3.38
CA PRO A 287 7.37 -9.43 -2.10
C PRO A 287 6.90 -10.82 -1.69
N PRO A 288 7.01 -11.18 -0.40
CA PRO A 288 6.49 -12.46 0.06
C PRO A 288 4.96 -12.48 -0.06
N SER A 289 4.40 -13.68 -0.17
CA SER A 289 2.95 -13.85 -0.15
C SER A 289 2.35 -13.32 1.15
N PRO A 290 1.28 -12.48 1.09
CA PRO A 290 0.56 -12.03 2.27
C PRO A 290 -0.15 -13.15 3.05
N ARG A 291 -0.19 -14.39 2.52
CA ARG A 291 -0.68 -15.60 3.24
C ARG A 291 0.34 -16.20 4.20
N ASP A 292 1.62 -15.93 3.96
CA ASP A 292 2.73 -16.40 4.79
C ASP A 292 3.73 -15.23 4.95
N PRO A 293 3.33 -14.12 5.59
CA PRO A 293 4.23 -12.99 5.81
C PRO A 293 5.36 -13.39 6.77
N PRO A 294 6.51 -12.69 6.76
CA PRO A 294 7.54 -12.92 7.77
C PRO A 294 6.97 -12.77 9.19
N LYS A 295 7.48 -13.57 10.14
CA LYS A 295 6.99 -13.52 11.53
C LYS A 295 7.46 -12.27 12.29
N GLY A 296 8.67 -11.78 11.96
CA GLY A 296 9.23 -10.55 12.50
C GLY A 296 8.90 -9.32 11.65
N CYS A 297 9.92 -8.56 11.27
CA CYS A 297 9.78 -7.39 10.38
C CYS A 297 9.19 -7.80 9.02
N PRO A 298 8.11 -7.14 8.55
CA PRO A 298 7.49 -7.45 7.25
C PRO A 298 8.47 -7.40 6.09
N PHE A 299 9.43 -6.48 6.13
CA PHE A 299 10.41 -6.23 5.07
C PHE A 299 11.69 -7.09 5.18
N THR A 300 11.79 -7.98 6.17
CA THR A 300 13.05 -8.67 6.50
C THR A 300 13.68 -9.47 5.36
N THR A 301 12.91 -9.96 4.39
CA THR A 301 13.44 -10.81 3.30
C THR A 301 13.98 -10.02 2.11
N ARG A 302 13.74 -8.71 2.08
CA ARG A 302 14.22 -7.81 1.02
C ARG A 302 15.03 -6.64 1.57
N CYS A 303 15.14 -6.53 2.89
CA CYS A 303 15.80 -5.42 3.55
C CYS A 303 17.31 -5.45 3.29
N PRO A 304 17.88 -4.47 2.55
CA PRO A 304 19.32 -4.40 2.34
C PRO A 304 20.06 -4.06 3.65
N MET A 305 19.35 -3.46 4.61
CA MET A 305 19.85 -3.05 5.91
C MET A 305 19.48 -4.05 7.01
N LYS A 306 19.19 -5.33 6.70
CA LYS A 306 18.80 -6.31 7.73
C LYS A 306 19.87 -6.37 8.84
N ILE A 307 19.43 -6.33 10.10
CA ILE A 307 20.33 -6.50 11.25
C ILE A 307 20.87 -7.93 11.21
N ARG A 308 22.18 -8.11 11.38
CA ARG A 308 22.80 -9.44 11.46
C ARG A 308 22.79 -9.94 12.91
N PRO A 309 22.70 -11.26 13.15
CA PRO A 309 22.91 -11.80 14.50
C PRO A 309 24.34 -11.50 14.96
N GLU A 310 24.54 -11.38 16.28
CA GLU A 310 25.84 -11.03 16.89
C GLU A 310 26.99 -11.89 16.37
N LYS A 311 26.74 -13.20 16.19
CA LYS A 311 27.71 -14.17 15.67
C LYS A 311 28.27 -13.82 14.28
N TYR A 312 27.51 -13.11 13.46
CA TYR A 312 27.82 -12.83 12.05
C TYR A 312 27.88 -11.33 11.73
N GLN A 313 28.07 -10.46 12.72
CA GLN A 313 28.17 -9.01 12.50
C GLN A 313 29.30 -8.65 11.53
N ASP A 314 30.49 -9.23 11.73
CA ASP A 314 31.70 -8.95 10.95
C ASP A 314 31.83 -9.79 9.67
N MET A 315 30.80 -10.56 9.30
CA MET A 315 30.81 -11.36 8.07
C MET A 315 30.97 -10.45 6.83
N ASP A 316 31.66 -10.94 5.81
CA ASP A 316 31.72 -10.26 4.53
C ASP A 316 30.31 -10.14 3.92
N SER A 317 30.07 -9.02 3.24
CA SER A 317 28.73 -8.69 2.75
C SER A 317 28.25 -9.63 1.65
N ASP A 318 29.16 -10.13 0.80
CA ASP A 318 28.81 -11.04 -0.29
C ASP A 318 28.34 -12.40 0.24
N THR A 319 29.05 -12.97 1.22
CA THR A 319 28.60 -14.19 1.91
C THR A 319 27.26 -14.00 2.61
N TRP A 320 27.10 -12.91 3.37
CA TRP A 320 25.83 -12.65 4.07
C TRP A 320 24.65 -12.54 3.09
N VAL A 321 24.87 -11.84 1.99
CA VAL A 321 23.90 -11.68 0.92
C VAL A 321 23.57 -13.02 0.26
N ALA A 322 24.56 -13.87 -0.02
CA ALA A 322 24.33 -15.21 -0.58
C ALA A 322 23.49 -16.08 0.36
N ILE A 323 23.74 -16.02 1.68
CA ILE A 323 22.94 -16.71 2.70
C ILE A 323 21.48 -16.23 2.68
N GLU A 324 21.24 -14.92 2.63
CA GLU A 324 19.87 -14.37 2.58
C GLU A 324 19.14 -14.76 1.28
N VAL A 325 19.83 -14.75 0.14
CA VAL A 325 19.26 -15.23 -1.13
C VAL A 325 18.91 -16.72 -1.04
N PHE A 326 19.80 -17.55 -0.48
CA PHE A 326 19.52 -18.98 -0.29
C PHE A 326 18.31 -19.23 0.61
N ARG A 327 18.20 -18.48 1.73
CA ARG A 327 17.04 -18.54 2.63
C ARG A 327 15.73 -18.18 1.92
N GLU A 328 15.75 -17.18 1.04
CA GLU A 328 14.54 -16.78 0.30
C GLU A 328 14.16 -17.79 -0.79
N VAL A 329 15.14 -18.39 -1.49
CA VAL A 329 14.87 -19.48 -2.42
C VAL A 329 14.16 -20.64 -1.71
N LEU A 330 14.63 -21.03 -0.53
CA LEU A 330 14.01 -22.11 0.26
C LEU A 330 12.58 -21.77 0.69
N ARG A 331 12.33 -20.50 1.02
CA ARG A 331 10.99 -20.02 1.33
C ARG A 331 10.05 -20.17 0.14
N GLU A 332 10.45 -19.73 -1.04
CA GLU A 332 9.59 -19.81 -2.23
C GLU A 332 9.40 -21.26 -2.72
N ARG A 333 10.42 -22.12 -2.61
CA ARG A 333 10.29 -23.56 -2.91
C ARG A 333 9.26 -24.25 -2.03
N SER A 334 9.27 -23.96 -0.72
CA SER A 334 8.30 -24.56 0.21
C SER A 334 6.83 -24.22 -0.11
N ARG A 335 6.59 -23.19 -0.94
CA ARG A 335 5.25 -22.71 -1.32
C ARG A 335 4.74 -23.20 -2.64
N ALA A 336 5.62 -23.59 -3.56
CA ALA A 336 5.18 -24.21 -4.80
C ALA A 336 4.39 -25.44 -4.41
N GLU A 337 3.06 -25.35 -4.52
CA GLU A 337 2.16 -26.27 -3.86
C GLU A 337 2.59 -27.72 -4.16
N LYS A 338 2.74 -28.52 -3.10
CA LYS A 338 2.42 -29.95 -3.11
C LYS A 338 0.95 -30.11 -3.51
N SER A 339 0.61 -29.73 -4.75
CA SER A 339 -0.67 -29.98 -5.36
C SER A 339 -0.85 -31.48 -5.35
N LEU A 340 -2.07 -31.99 -5.08
CA LEU A 340 -2.40 -33.41 -5.27
C LEU A 340 -1.92 -33.93 -6.63
N THR A 341 -1.81 -33.04 -7.61
CA THR A 341 -1.26 -33.27 -8.95
C THR A 341 0.26 -33.45 -9.01
N GLU A 342 1.05 -32.81 -8.14
CA GLU A 342 2.51 -33.02 -8.06
C GLU A 342 2.88 -34.24 -7.21
N GLN A 343 2.19 -34.50 -6.10
CA GLN A 343 2.32 -35.79 -5.38
C GLN A 343 1.97 -36.99 -6.29
N ALA A 344 1.00 -36.83 -7.20
CA ALA A 344 0.68 -37.82 -8.21
C ALA A 344 1.73 -37.92 -9.33
N LYS A 345 2.42 -36.83 -9.68
CA LYS A 345 3.54 -36.83 -10.65
C LYS A 345 4.79 -37.46 -10.08
N GLU A 346 5.07 -37.29 -8.79
CA GLU A 346 6.15 -37.99 -8.08
C GLU A 346 5.91 -39.50 -8.01
N LEU A 347 4.67 -39.92 -7.72
CA LEU A 347 4.26 -41.33 -7.82
C LEU A 347 4.40 -41.92 -9.24
N LEU A 348 4.47 -41.06 -10.26
CA LEU A 348 4.62 -41.41 -11.68
C LEU A 348 6.02 -41.12 -12.25
N GLY A 349 6.97 -40.66 -11.43
CA GLY A 349 8.35 -40.39 -11.85
C GLY A 349 8.53 -39.24 -12.83
N MET A 350 7.72 -38.18 -12.76
CA MET A 350 7.86 -36.98 -13.59
C MET A 350 8.47 -35.82 -12.79
N GLU A 351 9.62 -35.31 -13.24
CA GLU A 351 10.43 -34.27 -12.58
C GLU A 351 9.66 -32.96 -12.28
N THR A 352 9.91 -32.41 -11.09
CA THR A 352 9.43 -31.10 -10.61
C THR A 352 10.23 -29.96 -11.24
N ARG A 353 9.56 -28.83 -11.51
CA ARG A 353 10.07 -27.68 -12.28
C ARG A 353 11.12 -26.79 -11.58
N PHE A 354 11.69 -27.22 -10.46
CA PHE A 354 12.69 -26.44 -9.73
C PHE A 354 14.10 -26.94 -10.04
N SER A 355 15.05 -26.02 -10.24
CA SER A 355 16.47 -26.36 -10.33
C SER A 355 16.90 -27.20 -9.13
N ASP A 356 17.90 -28.04 -9.30
CA ASP A 356 18.44 -28.84 -8.20
C ASP A 356 18.91 -27.89 -7.07
N ILE A 357 18.59 -28.19 -5.81
CA ILE A 357 19.02 -27.34 -4.69
C ILE A 357 20.55 -27.28 -4.61
N GLY A 358 21.25 -28.34 -5.04
CA GLY A 358 22.69 -28.38 -5.20
C GLY A 358 23.21 -27.44 -6.30
N GLU A 359 22.49 -27.28 -7.42
CA GLU A 359 22.85 -26.30 -8.46
C GLU A 359 22.75 -24.87 -7.92
N ILE A 360 21.68 -24.55 -7.18
CA ILE A 360 21.49 -23.22 -6.57
C ILE A 360 22.58 -22.95 -5.54
N LYS A 361 22.91 -23.94 -4.71
CA LYS A 361 24.02 -23.84 -3.75
C LYS A 361 25.34 -23.54 -4.47
N GLN A 362 25.64 -24.27 -5.54
CA GLN A 362 26.86 -24.07 -6.32
C GLN A 362 26.88 -22.68 -6.99
N GLU A 363 25.76 -22.21 -7.51
CA GLU A 363 25.64 -20.88 -8.11
C GLU A 363 25.87 -19.76 -7.09
N LEU A 364 25.33 -19.89 -5.88
CA LEU A 364 25.42 -18.86 -4.85
C LEU A 364 26.75 -18.85 -4.11
N PHE A 365 27.32 -20.03 -3.83
CA PHE A 365 28.46 -20.18 -2.91
C PHE A 365 29.74 -20.70 -3.59
N GLY A 366 29.69 -21.10 -4.86
CA GLY A 366 30.82 -21.75 -5.53
C GLY A 366 32.10 -20.93 -5.60
N ASP A 367 31.99 -19.60 -5.61
CA ASP A 367 33.11 -18.66 -5.63
C ASP A 367 33.34 -17.97 -4.27
N ILE A 368 32.67 -18.42 -3.20
CA ILE A 368 32.72 -17.83 -1.87
C ILE A 368 33.47 -18.77 -0.91
N ASP A 369 34.44 -18.23 -0.16
CA ASP A 369 35.18 -18.99 0.87
C ASP A 369 34.37 -19.03 2.17
N LEU A 370 33.58 -20.09 2.35
CA LEU A 370 32.75 -20.28 3.53
C LEU A 370 33.55 -20.84 4.71
N SER A 371 33.29 -20.33 5.91
CA SER A 371 33.75 -21.00 7.13
C SER A 371 33.10 -22.38 7.25
N SER A 372 33.82 -23.36 7.81
CA SER A 372 33.32 -24.73 7.98
C SER A 372 32.01 -24.82 8.78
N GLU A 373 31.75 -23.83 9.64
CA GLU A 373 30.50 -23.75 10.39
C GLU A 373 29.32 -23.32 9.51
N VAL A 374 29.51 -22.28 8.69
CA VAL A 374 28.48 -21.78 7.76
C VAL A 374 28.18 -22.83 6.71
N GLU A 375 29.22 -23.42 6.10
CA GLU A 375 29.08 -24.48 5.09
C GLU A 375 28.25 -25.65 5.65
N ARG A 376 28.54 -26.11 6.87
CA ARG A 376 27.76 -27.18 7.52
C ARG A 376 26.26 -26.88 7.61
N HIS A 377 25.87 -25.65 7.94
CA HIS A 377 24.45 -25.29 8.04
C HIS A 377 23.76 -25.15 6.68
N ILE A 378 24.48 -24.67 5.67
CA ILE A 378 23.99 -24.62 4.29
C ILE A 378 23.81 -26.04 3.74
N ASP A 379 24.76 -26.93 4.00
CA ASP A 379 24.71 -28.35 3.62
C ASP A 379 23.55 -29.06 4.31
N GLU A 380 23.43 -28.88 5.64
CA GLU A 380 22.34 -29.46 6.41
C GLU A 380 20.97 -29.00 5.87
N ALA A 381 20.82 -27.72 5.50
CA ALA A 381 19.58 -27.23 4.92
C ALA A 381 19.32 -27.79 3.52
N ALA A 382 20.35 -27.95 2.67
CA ALA A 382 20.22 -28.56 1.35
C ALA A 382 19.81 -30.04 1.45
N ASP A 383 20.45 -30.81 2.34
CA ASP A 383 20.12 -32.21 2.61
C ASP A 383 18.66 -32.36 3.05
N ARG A 384 18.15 -31.45 3.90
CA ARG A 384 16.73 -31.45 4.31
C ARG A 384 15.77 -31.21 3.16
N VAL A 385 16.15 -30.41 2.17
CA VAL A 385 15.34 -30.20 0.97
C VAL A 385 15.33 -31.46 0.10
N GLU A 386 16.47 -32.13 -0.05
CA GLU A 386 16.55 -33.41 -0.77
C GLU A 386 15.70 -34.50 -0.08
N GLU A 387 15.59 -34.44 1.25
CA GLU A 387 14.70 -35.29 2.06
C GLU A 387 13.21 -34.88 2.00
N ASN A 388 12.83 -33.89 1.17
CA ASN A 388 11.48 -33.32 1.08
C ASN A 388 10.96 -32.68 2.38
N ASN A 389 11.87 -32.13 3.19
CA ASN A 389 11.60 -31.48 4.46
C ASN A 389 11.99 -30.00 4.45
N GLU A 390 11.34 -29.21 3.58
CA GLU A 390 11.65 -27.79 3.41
C GLU A 390 11.35 -26.95 4.65
N GLU A 391 10.37 -27.36 5.46
CA GLU A 391 10.04 -26.67 6.71
C GLU A 391 11.20 -26.75 7.70
N GLU A 392 11.81 -27.93 7.83
CA GLU A 392 12.99 -28.12 8.66
C GLU A 392 14.21 -27.39 8.10
N ALA A 393 14.42 -27.41 6.78
CA ALA A 393 15.48 -26.63 6.14
C ALA A 393 15.38 -25.13 6.49
N ARG A 394 14.17 -24.56 6.41
CA ARG A 394 13.89 -23.18 6.82
C ARG A 394 14.13 -22.96 8.31
N ARG A 395 13.76 -23.94 9.16
CA ARG A 395 13.96 -23.86 10.61
C ARG A 395 15.46 -23.81 10.96
N VAL A 396 16.27 -24.71 10.40
CA VAL A 396 17.72 -24.78 10.63
C VAL A 396 18.39 -23.45 10.28
N LEU A 397 18.14 -22.92 9.08
CA LEU A 397 18.75 -21.65 8.67
C LEU A 397 18.23 -20.46 9.47
N ARG A 398 16.95 -20.48 9.87
CA ARG A 398 16.40 -19.41 10.69
C ARG A 398 16.98 -19.42 12.10
N GLU A 399 17.19 -20.58 12.71
CA GLU A 399 17.80 -20.67 14.04
C GLU A 399 19.26 -20.21 14.03
N GLU A 400 19.98 -20.50 12.95
CA GLU A 400 21.39 -20.16 12.84
C GLU A 400 21.65 -18.71 12.40
N PHE A 401 21.03 -18.31 11.28
CA PHE A 401 21.26 -17.02 10.63
C PHE A 401 20.17 -15.98 10.95
N GLY A 402 19.18 -16.34 11.78
CA GLY A 402 18.09 -15.44 12.13
C GLY A 402 18.56 -14.28 13.00
N SER A 403 18.00 -13.10 12.77
CA SER A 403 18.22 -11.94 13.63
C SER A 403 16.92 -11.43 14.26
N VAL A 404 16.99 -10.38 15.06
CA VAL A 404 15.81 -9.69 15.62
C VAL A 404 14.76 -9.37 14.53
N CYS A 405 15.20 -9.05 13.30
CA CYS A 405 14.31 -8.80 12.17
C CYS A 405 13.50 -10.03 11.74
N ASP A 406 14.00 -11.25 11.96
CA ASP A 406 13.29 -12.49 11.61
C ASP A 406 12.33 -12.94 12.72
N PHE A 407 12.57 -12.54 13.97
CA PHE A 407 11.86 -13.07 15.14
C PHE A 407 10.83 -12.12 15.73
N GLU A 408 11.08 -10.81 15.68
CA GLU A 408 10.28 -9.79 16.36
C GLU A 408 9.73 -8.78 15.36
N LYS A 409 8.47 -8.37 15.55
CA LYS A 409 7.93 -7.19 14.87
C LYS A 409 8.57 -5.93 15.48
N PRO A 410 9.00 -4.95 14.68
CA PRO A 410 9.49 -3.70 15.23
C PRO A 410 8.35 -2.90 15.85
N ASP A 411 8.69 -2.02 16.78
CA ASP A 411 7.77 -1.00 17.27
C ASP A 411 7.81 0.22 16.34
N ASP A 412 6.85 1.12 16.53
CA ASP A 412 6.83 2.42 15.87
C ASP A 412 7.73 3.40 16.61
N HIS A 413 8.72 3.95 15.90
CA HIS A 413 9.68 4.89 16.47
C HIS A 413 9.44 6.30 15.91
N VAL A 414 9.33 7.29 16.78
CA VAL A 414 9.35 8.70 16.37
C VAL A 414 10.77 9.07 15.98
N VAL A 415 10.97 9.45 14.72
CA VAL A 415 12.28 9.66 14.10
C VAL A 415 12.53 11.12 13.68
N SER A 416 11.61 12.02 14.04
CA SER A 416 11.74 13.46 13.83
C SER A 416 10.96 14.31 14.82
N ASP A 417 11.32 15.59 14.91
CA ASP A 417 10.63 16.58 15.76
C ASP A 417 9.21 16.91 15.26
N THR A 418 8.89 16.61 14.00
CA THR A 418 7.55 16.81 13.39
C THR A 418 6.59 15.65 13.71
N GLY A 419 7.06 14.61 14.40
CA GLY A 419 6.26 13.43 14.75
C GLY A 419 6.26 12.35 13.68
N ARG A 420 7.22 12.34 12.74
CA ARG A 420 7.39 11.25 11.77
C ARG A 420 7.68 9.94 12.49
N VAL A 421 7.07 8.86 12.03
CA VAL A 421 7.17 7.52 12.58
C VAL A 421 7.79 6.56 11.57
N SER A 422 8.68 5.68 12.03
CA SER A 422 9.27 4.60 11.23
C SER A 422 9.17 3.26 11.97
N HIS A 423 8.69 2.25 11.26
CA HIS A 423 8.51 0.88 11.72
C HIS A 423 9.78 0.04 11.45
N CYS A 424 10.83 0.25 12.27
CA CYS A 424 12.14 -0.40 12.07
C CYS A 424 12.92 -0.61 13.38
N HIS A 425 13.45 -1.82 13.57
CA HIS A 425 14.32 -2.14 14.72
C HIS A 425 15.59 -1.30 14.80
N ARG A 426 16.06 -0.73 13.68
CA ARG A 426 17.32 0.05 13.64
C ARG A 426 17.29 1.35 14.43
N HIS A 427 16.11 1.83 14.81
CA HIS A 427 15.96 3.01 15.67
C HIS A 427 16.17 2.71 17.16
N LYS A 428 16.42 1.44 17.53
CA LYS A 428 16.86 1.08 18.87
C LYS A 428 18.34 1.46 19.05
N SER A 429 18.69 1.96 20.23
CA SER A 429 20.01 2.54 20.53
C SER A 429 21.21 1.60 20.32
N GLU A 430 20.99 0.28 20.35
CA GLU A 430 22.03 -0.72 20.13
C GLU A 430 22.37 -0.96 18.65
N TYR A 431 21.60 -0.41 17.71
CA TYR A 431 21.80 -0.60 16.28
C TYR A 431 22.19 0.70 15.57
N THR A 432 22.90 0.55 14.46
CA THR A 432 23.19 1.66 13.55
C THR A 432 21.92 2.13 12.84
N GLU A 433 21.68 3.44 12.87
CA GLU A 433 20.55 4.08 12.21
C GLU A 433 20.57 3.83 10.68
N PRO A 434 19.39 3.77 10.02
CA PRO A 434 19.30 3.55 8.58
C PRO A 434 20.07 4.58 7.73
N ASP A 435 20.14 5.84 8.16
CA ASP A 435 20.81 6.92 7.40
C ASP A 435 22.32 6.78 7.33
N GLU A 436 22.90 6.06 8.29
CA GLU A 436 24.34 5.80 8.35
C GLU A 436 24.71 4.55 7.54
N PHE A 437 23.71 3.86 6.97
CA PHE A 437 23.92 2.63 6.24
C PHE A 437 24.26 2.89 4.77
N VAL A 438 25.50 2.56 4.41
CA VAL A 438 25.95 2.54 3.01
C VAL A 438 25.52 1.21 2.36
N PRO A 439 24.76 1.23 1.25
CA PRO A 439 24.35 0.01 0.56
C PRO A 439 25.56 -0.86 0.18
N TYR A 440 25.45 -2.18 0.39
CA TYR A 440 26.53 -3.13 0.11
C TYR A 440 26.93 -3.24 -1.38
N THR A 441 26.26 -2.52 -2.28
CA THR A 441 26.54 -2.51 -3.72
C THR A 441 27.73 -1.62 -4.12
N GLU A 442 28.41 -0.98 -3.17
CA GLU A 442 29.56 -0.09 -3.42
C GLU A 442 30.94 -0.78 -3.33
N ARG A 443 31.10 -2.04 -3.75
CA ARG A 443 32.45 -2.60 -3.99
C ARG A 443 32.61 -3.29 -5.32
#